data_AF-A0AAV7TXR2-F1
#
_entry.id   AF-A0AAV7TXR2-F1
#
_cell.length_a   1.000
_cell.length_b   1.000
_cell.length_c   1.000
_cell.angle_alpha   90.00
_cell.angle_beta   90.00
_cell.angle_gamma   90.00
#
_symmetry.space_group_name_H-M   'P 1'
#
loop_
_entity.id
_entity.type
_entity.pdbx_description
1 polymer ?
#
loop_
_entity_poly.entity_id
_entity_poly.type
_entity_poly.pdbx_seq_one_letter_code
_entity_poly.pdbx_strand_id
1 'polypeptide(L)'
;MPDSKTNQKPTGKSARQLLFSEALHHRRPSSTITGPHSPPSPTQSTAMSDKEQSITMEKILQEITAVSRRIEGMASSLSLLTLETKSMRSDIAGFQTRVTGLEHRMGSLETQMTTYRDRDQDLLYLRSKLTDLEDRSRRDNIRLLGIPEHEEGTDMQAFLGSVLPKLTSLDFDPPLEFQRAHRVGPKRSDTSLRSRPIIACLLRHNHA
;
A
#
# COMPACT_ATOMS: atom_id res chain seq x y z
N MET A 1 -36.62 -11.86 9.46
CA MET A 1 -36.40 -13.24 8.99
C MET A 1 -35.01 -13.34 8.38
N PRO A 2 -34.03 -13.97 9.05
CA PRO A 2 -32.72 -14.27 8.47
C PRO A 2 -32.47 -15.79 8.38
N ASP A 3 -32.09 -16.27 7.20
CA ASP A 3 -31.67 -17.67 7.03
C ASP A 3 -30.17 -17.86 7.31
N SER A 4 -29.87 -18.74 8.27
CA SER A 4 -29.00 -19.92 8.13
C SER A 4 -28.11 -20.01 6.87
N LYS A 5 -26.83 -20.42 6.82
CA LYS A 5 -25.92 -21.19 7.71
C LYS A 5 -24.58 -21.34 6.93
N THR A 6 -23.36 -21.50 7.46
CA THR A 6 -22.78 -21.47 8.83
C THR A 6 -21.30 -21.03 8.67
N ASN A 7 -20.63 -20.54 9.72
CA ASN A 7 -19.21 -20.12 9.70
C ASN A 7 -18.34 -21.08 10.54
N GLN A 8 -17.29 -21.69 9.97
CA GLN A 8 -16.25 -22.41 10.74
C GLN A 8 -14.85 -22.27 10.12
N LYS A 9 -13.89 -21.95 10.99
CA LYS A 9 -12.43 -21.84 10.77
C LYS A 9 -11.76 -21.96 12.16
N PRO A 10 -10.45 -22.20 12.26
CA PRO A 10 -9.72 -23.40 11.85
C PRO A 10 -9.16 -24.17 13.08
N THR A 11 -8.77 -25.44 12.91
CA THR A 11 -7.98 -26.16 13.91
C THR A 11 -6.69 -26.70 13.30
N GLY A 12 -5.55 -26.10 13.66
CA GLY A 12 -4.25 -26.67 13.35
C GLY A 12 -3.75 -27.56 14.49
N LYS A 13 -3.01 -28.61 14.14
CA LYS A 13 -1.66 -28.87 14.67
C LYS A 13 -0.97 -30.00 13.89
N SER A 14 0.33 -29.83 13.68
CA SER A 14 1.20 -30.80 13.00
C SER A 14 1.35 -32.06 13.85
N ALA A 15 0.91 -33.20 13.33
CA ALA A 15 1.09 -34.50 13.98
C ALA A 15 2.54 -35.00 13.79
N ARG A 16 3.44 -34.58 14.69
CA ARG A 16 4.69 -35.30 14.93
C ARG A 16 4.84 -35.59 16.42
N GLN A 17 4.96 -36.90 16.70
CA GLN A 17 5.85 -37.50 17.70
C GLN A 17 5.27 -37.90 19.08
N LEU A 18 5.84 -39.02 19.59
CA LEU A 18 5.73 -39.64 20.93
C LEU A 18 4.46 -40.50 21.22
N LEU A 19 4.50 -41.65 21.91
CA LEU A 19 5.59 -42.54 22.41
C LEU A 19 4.97 -43.87 22.97
N PHE A 20 5.68 -45.02 22.86
CA PHE A 20 5.65 -46.24 23.76
C PHE A 20 4.28 -46.91 24.13
N SER A 21 4.12 -48.17 24.61
CA SER A 21 5.00 -49.30 25.03
C SER A 21 4.20 -50.62 25.25
N GLU A 22 4.89 -51.67 25.74
CA GLU A 22 4.43 -52.95 26.33
C GLU A 22 4.20 -54.12 25.34
N ALA A 23 4.98 -55.23 25.35
CA ALA A 23 5.28 -56.27 26.37
C ALA A 23 4.23 -57.43 26.34
N LEU A 24 4.58 -58.73 26.33
CA LEU A 24 5.24 -59.55 27.36
C LEU A 24 5.88 -60.83 26.73
N HIS A 25 7.16 -61.17 27.00
CA HIS A 25 7.68 -62.21 27.91
C HIS A 25 7.60 -63.72 27.52
N HIS A 26 8.62 -64.47 27.99
CA HIS A 26 8.78 -65.95 28.04
C HIS A 26 9.33 -66.66 26.79
N ARG A 27 10.22 -67.69 26.87
CA ARG A 27 11.20 -68.13 27.89
C ARG A 27 12.12 -69.18 27.22
N ARG A 28 13.45 -69.17 27.45
CA ARG A 28 14.32 -70.33 27.11
C ARG A 28 14.15 -71.45 28.17
N PRO A 29 14.41 -72.72 27.83
CA PRO A 29 15.70 -73.30 28.22
C PRO A 29 16.33 -74.27 27.19
N SER A 30 17.58 -74.66 27.46
CA SER A 30 18.40 -75.62 26.70
C SER A 30 18.28 -77.05 27.25
N SER A 31 18.63 -78.06 26.45
CA SER A 31 19.27 -79.31 26.93
C SER A 31 19.99 -80.05 25.79
N THR A 32 20.84 -81.02 26.13
CA THR A 32 21.94 -81.52 25.28
C THR A 32 22.06 -83.06 25.35
N ILE A 33 22.73 -83.67 24.35
CA ILE A 33 23.32 -85.05 24.29
C ILE A 33 22.34 -86.24 24.09
N THR A 34 22.48 -86.96 22.97
CA THR A 34 22.92 -88.39 22.80
C THR A 34 22.44 -88.95 21.46
N GLY A 35 23.33 -89.53 20.63
CA GLY A 35 22.97 -90.38 19.47
C GLY A 35 23.11 -91.87 19.80
N PRO A 36 23.29 -92.80 18.83
CA PRO A 36 23.18 -92.69 17.36
C PRO A 36 22.21 -93.75 16.74
N HIS A 37 22.05 -93.80 15.41
CA HIS A 37 22.03 -95.04 14.58
C HIS A 37 21.81 -94.73 13.07
N SER A 38 21.97 -95.75 12.21
CA SER A 38 22.55 -95.68 10.85
C SER A 38 21.56 -95.58 9.66
N PRO A 39 22.02 -95.23 8.43
CA PRO A 39 21.19 -95.04 7.23
C PRO A 39 21.10 -96.30 6.33
N PRO A 40 20.35 -96.23 5.21
CA PRO A 40 20.99 -96.45 3.90
C PRO A 40 20.61 -95.44 2.80
N SER A 41 21.28 -95.55 1.65
CA SER A 41 21.49 -94.48 0.66
C SER A 41 20.66 -94.66 -0.66
N PRO A 42 21.03 -94.16 -1.86
CA PRO A 42 20.15 -93.27 -2.63
C PRO A 42 19.70 -93.83 -4.01
N THR A 43 18.89 -93.08 -4.75
CA THR A 43 18.66 -93.31 -6.19
C THR A 43 18.50 -91.98 -6.95
N GLN A 44 18.92 -91.97 -8.22
CA GLN A 44 19.38 -90.78 -8.95
C GLN A 44 18.27 -90.06 -9.73
N SER A 45 18.13 -88.73 -9.55
CA SER A 45 17.52 -87.80 -10.54
C SER A 45 17.68 -86.34 -10.06
N THR A 46 18.69 -85.60 -10.55
CA THR A 46 18.90 -84.18 -10.13
C THR A 46 19.67 -83.31 -11.13
N ALA A 47 20.74 -83.83 -11.73
CA ALA A 47 21.82 -83.02 -12.35
C ALA A 47 21.44 -82.06 -13.51
N MET A 48 20.31 -82.25 -14.21
CA MET A 48 19.83 -81.28 -15.21
C MET A 48 19.01 -80.14 -14.60
N SER A 49 18.26 -80.41 -13.53
CA SER A 49 17.37 -79.40 -12.92
C SER A 49 18.18 -78.37 -12.13
N ASP A 50 19.23 -78.80 -11.43
CA ASP A 50 20.08 -77.92 -10.60
C ASP A 50 20.70 -76.76 -11.39
N LYS A 51 21.03 -76.98 -12.67
CA LYS A 51 21.65 -75.98 -13.54
C LYS A 51 20.65 -74.92 -14.04
N GLU A 52 19.43 -75.33 -14.37
CA GLU A 52 18.36 -74.38 -14.73
C GLU A 52 17.84 -73.61 -13.51
N GLN A 53 17.80 -74.28 -12.34
CA GLN A 53 17.48 -73.64 -11.06
C GLN A 53 18.57 -72.65 -10.62
N SER A 54 19.86 -72.93 -10.86
CA SER A 54 20.92 -71.95 -10.59
C SER A 54 20.82 -70.73 -11.52
N ILE A 55 20.59 -70.94 -12.82
CA ILE A 55 20.44 -69.85 -13.82
C ILE A 55 19.21 -68.98 -13.52
N THR A 56 18.12 -69.55 -13.01
CA THR A 56 16.92 -68.78 -12.62
C THR A 56 17.13 -68.01 -11.31
N MET A 57 17.80 -68.59 -10.31
CA MET A 57 18.21 -67.88 -9.10
C MET A 57 19.15 -66.70 -9.42
N GLU A 58 20.14 -66.90 -10.30
CA GLU A 58 21.08 -65.86 -10.76
C GLU A 58 20.33 -64.64 -11.35
N LYS A 59 19.32 -64.89 -12.19
CA LYS A 59 18.47 -63.83 -12.78
C LYS A 59 17.64 -63.09 -11.74
N ILE A 60 17.10 -63.80 -10.74
CA ILE A 60 16.34 -63.18 -9.64
C ILE A 60 17.25 -62.26 -8.81
N LEU A 61 18.48 -62.68 -8.51
CA LEU A 61 19.46 -61.84 -7.81
C LEU A 61 19.86 -60.61 -8.65
N GLN A 62 19.97 -60.74 -9.97
CA GLN A 62 20.22 -59.60 -10.87
C GLN A 62 19.05 -58.61 -10.88
N GLU A 63 17.79 -59.07 -10.96
CA GLU A 63 16.59 -58.22 -10.81
C GLU A 63 16.55 -57.52 -9.45
N ILE A 64 16.80 -58.23 -8.34
CA ILE A 64 16.82 -57.64 -6.99
C ILE A 64 17.89 -56.56 -6.86
N THR A 65 19.09 -56.77 -7.39
CA THR A 65 20.15 -55.74 -7.37
C THR A 65 19.82 -54.56 -8.28
N ALA A 66 19.15 -54.77 -9.42
CA ALA A 66 18.65 -53.69 -10.28
C ALA A 66 17.55 -52.86 -9.59
N VAL A 67 16.59 -53.51 -8.92
CA VAL A 67 15.54 -52.85 -8.13
C VAL A 67 16.15 -52.05 -6.97
N SER A 68 17.13 -52.61 -6.25
CA SER A 68 17.81 -51.92 -5.15
C SER A 68 18.49 -50.62 -5.62
N ARG A 69 19.22 -50.65 -6.73
CA ARG A 69 19.81 -49.44 -7.34
C ARG A 69 18.76 -48.40 -7.74
N ARG A 70 17.59 -48.83 -8.23
CA ARG A 70 16.48 -47.91 -8.55
C ARG A 70 15.90 -47.27 -7.29
N ILE A 71 15.78 -48.02 -6.19
CA ILE A 71 15.34 -47.50 -4.89
C ILE A 71 16.34 -46.48 -4.34
N GLU A 72 17.65 -46.75 -4.42
CA GLU A 72 18.71 -45.80 -4.02
C GLU A 72 18.66 -44.50 -4.84
N GLY A 73 18.46 -44.60 -6.16
CA GLY A 73 18.25 -43.45 -7.04
C GLY A 73 16.99 -42.66 -6.68
N MET A 74 15.88 -43.34 -6.42
CA MET A 74 14.63 -42.70 -5.96
C MET A 74 14.80 -42.00 -4.60
N ALA A 75 15.48 -42.62 -3.64
CA ALA A 75 15.77 -42.03 -2.33
C ALA A 75 16.63 -40.76 -2.46
N SER A 76 17.61 -40.77 -3.36
CA SER A 76 18.44 -39.61 -3.69
C SER A 76 17.61 -38.46 -4.27
N SER A 77 16.75 -38.75 -5.26
CA SER A 77 15.84 -37.74 -5.85
C SER A 77 14.83 -37.18 -4.83
N LEU A 78 14.27 -38.03 -3.95
CA LEU A 78 13.38 -37.59 -2.87
C LEU A 78 14.11 -36.69 -1.85
N SER A 79 15.40 -36.96 -1.59
CA SER A 79 16.23 -36.09 -0.74
C SER A 79 16.41 -34.69 -1.35
N LEU A 80 16.69 -34.61 -2.66
CA LEU A 80 16.81 -33.34 -3.39
C LEU A 80 15.48 -32.56 -3.39
N LEU A 81 14.36 -33.21 -3.70
CA LEU A 81 13.02 -32.59 -3.63
C LEU A 81 12.69 -32.12 -2.19
N THR A 82 13.14 -32.84 -1.17
CA THR A 82 12.98 -32.44 0.24
C THR A 82 13.83 -31.21 0.59
N LEU A 83 14.96 -30.98 -0.09
CA LEU A 83 15.76 -29.77 0.07
C LEU A 83 15.13 -28.58 -0.66
N GLU A 84 14.71 -28.77 -1.92
CA GLU A 84 14.08 -27.73 -2.74
C GLU A 84 12.75 -27.24 -2.14
N THR A 85 11.91 -28.16 -1.64
CA THR A 85 10.67 -27.80 -0.91
C THR A 85 10.90 -27.06 0.40
N LYS A 86 12.06 -27.24 1.07
CA LYS A 86 12.46 -26.41 2.22
C LYS A 86 12.90 -25.02 1.76
N SER A 87 13.64 -24.90 0.65
CA SER A 87 14.03 -23.61 0.07
C SER A 87 12.79 -22.80 -0.30
N MET A 88 11.89 -23.37 -1.11
CA MET A 88 10.63 -22.72 -1.50
C MET A 88 9.80 -22.28 -0.29
N ARG A 89 9.76 -23.07 0.79
CA ARG A 89 9.07 -22.67 2.03
C ARG A 89 9.72 -21.45 2.70
N SER A 90 11.05 -21.37 2.68
CA SER A 90 11.78 -20.20 3.18
C SER A 90 11.49 -18.97 2.33
N ASP A 91 11.51 -19.10 1.01
CA ASP A 91 11.23 -18.01 0.07
C ASP A 91 9.80 -17.50 0.22
N ILE A 92 8.82 -18.39 0.35
CA ILE A 92 7.42 -18.05 0.63
C ILE A 92 7.27 -17.28 1.95
N ALA A 93 7.95 -17.68 3.03
CA ALA A 93 7.93 -16.94 4.29
C ALA A 93 8.57 -15.54 4.16
N GLY A 94 9.63 -15.42 3.37
CA GLY A 94 10.23 -14.14 3.00
C GLY A 94 9.26 -13.25 2.21
N PHE A 95 8.56 -13.80 1.22
CA PHE A 95 7.53 -13.08 0.46
C PHE A 95 6.35 -12.66 1.33
N GLN A 96 5.84 -13.52 2.21
CA GLN A 96 4.76 -13.18 3.16
C GLN A 96 5.16 -11.98 4.02
N THR A 97 6.36 -11.99 4.60
CA THR A 97 6.89 -10.88 5.40
C THR A 97 6.97 -9.58 4.60
N ARG A 98 7.44 -9.65 3.34
CA ARG A 98 7.53 -8.49 2.44
C ARG A 98 6.15 -7.96 2.03
N VAL A 99 5.18 -8.83 1.74
CA VAL A 99 3.81 -8.45 1.40
C VAL A 99 3.14 -7.74 2.57
N THR A 100 3.20 -8.29 3.79
CA THR A 100 2.67 -7.63 4.99
C THR A 100 3.31 -6.25 5.23
N GLY A 101 4.63 -6.13 5.00
CA GLY A 101 5.32 -4.84 5.07
C GLY A 101 4.89 -3.83 4.00
N LEU A 102 4.52 -4.29 2.81
CA LEU A 102 3.98 -3.43 1.74
C LEU A 102 2.52 -3.03 2.04
N GLU A 103 1.69 -3.94 2.52
CA GLU A 103 0.30 -3.67 2.92
C GLU A 103 0.23 -2.59 4.01
N HIS A 104 1.05 -2.68 5.06
CA HIS A 104 1.16 -1.65 6.09
C HIS A 104 1.62 -0.29 5.54
N ARG A 105 2.60 -0.27 4.63
CA ARG A 105 3.06 0.97 3.99
C ARG A 105 1.98 1.58 3.09
N MET A 106 1.23 0.75 2.37
CA MET A 106 0.13 1.17 1.51
C MET A 106 -0.99 1.81 2.33
N GLY A 107 -1.48 1.16 3.38
CA GLY A 107 -2.50 1.75 4.26
C GLY A 107 -2.07 3.05 4.96
N SER A 108 -0.78 3.17 5.29
CA SER A 108 -0.20 4.43 5.80
C SER A 108 -0.20 5.55 4.75
N LEU A 109 0.15 5.23 3.50
CA LEU A 109 0.11 6.19 2.38
C LEU A 109 -1.32 6.59 2.01
N GLU A 110 -2.27 5.65 2.01
CA GLU A 110 -3.70 5.93 1.81
C GLU A 110 -4.22 6.89 2.88
N THR A 111 -3.89 6.64 4.15
CA THR A 111 -4.24 7.52 5.28
C THR A 111 -3.59 8.91 5.11
N GLN A 112 -2.32 9.00 4.73
CA GLN A 112 -1.70 10.30 4.45
C GLN A 112 -2.42 11.03 3.31
N MET A 113 -2.75 10.32 2.22
CA MET A 113 -3.44 10.88 1.06
C MET A 113 -4.83 11.42 1.38
N THR A 114 -5.62 10.78 2.26
CA THR A 114 -6.88 11.36 2.74
C THR A 114 -6.63 12.65 3.51
N THR A 115 -5.71 12.64 4.48
CA THR A 115 -5.43 13.87 5.25
C THR A 115 -4.85 15.01 4.41
N TYR A 116 -4.17 14.75 3.29
CA TYR A 116 -3.74 15.80 2.37
C TYR A 116 -4.93 16.37 1.58
N ARG A 117 -5.83 15.52 1.07
CA ARG A 117 -7.06 15.98 0.41
C ARG A 117 -7.94 16.84 1.32
N ASP A 118 -8.07 16.45 2.59
CA ASP A 118 -8.86 17.23 3.56
C ASP A 118 -8.24 18.63 3.77
N ARG A 119 -6.91 18.70 3.93
CA ARG A 119 -6.18 19.99 4.03
C ARG A 119 -6.29 20.83 2.76
N ASP A 120 -6.28 20.21 1.58
CA ASP A 120 -6.47 20.95 0.32
C ASP A 120 -7.88 21.57 0.24
N GLN A 121 -8.92 20.88 0.74
CA GLN A 121 -10.27 21.45 0.85
C GLN A 121 -10.32 22.61 1.86
N ASP A 122 -9.69 22.47 3.03
CA ASP A 122 -9.58 23.54 4.02
C ASP A 122 -8.85 24.77 3.45
N LEU A 123 -7.79 24.57 2.66
CA LEU A 123 -7.05 25.65 1.99
C LEU A 123 -7.89 26.34 0.91
N LEU A 124 -8.69 25.60 0.13
CA LEU A 124 -9.61 26.17 -0.86
C LEU A 124 -10.72 26.98 -0.17
N TYR A 125 -11.32 26.45 0.90
CA TYR A 125 -12.32 27.14 1.71
C TYR A 125 -11.74 28.43 2.33
N LEU A 126 -10.57 28.35 2.96
CA LEU A 126 -9.92 29.49 3.59
C LEU A 126 -9.54 30.56 2.56
N ARG A 127 -9.05 30.15 1.39
CA ARG A 127 -8.76 31.06 0.27
C ARG A 127 -10.02 31.79 -0.19
N SER A 128 -11.13 31.06 -0.41
CA SER A 128 -12.41 31.66 -0.79
C SER A 128 -12.89 32.68 0.27
N LYS A 129 -12.79 32.33 1.55
CA LYS A 129 -13.14 33.21 2.68
C LYS A 129 -12.24 34.44 2.76
N LEU A 130 -10.94 34.31 2.48
CA LEU A 130 -10.01 35.45 2.44
C LEU A 130 -10.34 36.39 1.27
N THR A 131 -10.64 35.86 0.08
CA THR A 131 -11.08 36.67 -1.07
C THR A 131 -12.38 37.40 -0.76
N ASP A 132 -13.40 36.72 -0.22
CA ASP A 132 -14.67 37.34 0.20
C ASP A 132 -14.50 38.45 1.26
N LEU A 133 -13.57 38.27 2.20
CA LEU A 133 -13.21 39.32 3.17
C LEU A 133 -12.44 40.48 2.54
N GLU A 134 -11.51 40.21 1.62
CA GLU A 134 -10.75 41.23 0.89
C GLU A 134 -11.67 42.07 -0.01
N ASP A 135 -12.60 41.42 -0.71
CA ASP A 135 -13.61 42.06 -1.56
C ASP A 135 -14.58 42.90 -0.74
N ARG A 136 -15.14 42.37 0.37
CA ARG A 136 -15.98 43.18 1.28
C ARG A 136 -15.21 44.35 1.90
N SER A 137 -13.96 44.16 2.29
CA SER A 137 -13.11 45.23 2.83
C SER A 137 -12.73 46.28 1.78
N ARG A 138 -12.87 45.98 0.48
CA ARG A 138 -12.54 46.89 -0.62
C ARG A 138 -13.73 47.37 -1.45
N ARG A 139 -14.93 46.85 -1.20
CA ARG A 139 -16.19 47.18 -1.89
C ARG A 139 -16.39 48.68 -2.05
N ASP A 140 -16.06 49.43 -1.02
CA ASP A 140 -16.33 50.87 -0.93
C ASP A 140 -15.18 51.71 -1.50
N ASN A 141 -14.07 51.08 -1.91
CA ASN A 141 -12.89 51.75 -2.47
C ASN A 141 -12.96 51.77 -4.01
N ILE A 142 -13.18 52.96 -4.60
CA ILE A 142 -12.97 53.19 -6.02
C ILE A 142 -11.49 53.50 -6.32
N ARG A 143 -10.97 53.00 -7.44
CA ARG A 143 -9.58 53.23 -7.89
C ARG A 143 -9.55 53.93 -9.23
N LEU A 144 -9.07 55.16 -9.24
CA LEU A 144 -8.99 56.01 -10.43
C LEU A 144 -7.55 56.02 -10.97
N LEU A 145 -7.43 55.97 -12.30
CA LEU A 145 -6.16 55.90 -13.03
C LEU A 145 -6.13 56.98 -14.10
N GLY A 146 -4.95 57.52 -14.42
CA GLY A 146 -4.77 58.46 -15.53
C GLY A 146 -5.11 59.91 -15.25
N ILE A 147 -5.72 60.25 -14.10
CA ILE A 147 -5.90 61.65 -13.66
C ILE A 147 -4.50 62.29 -13.50
N PRO A 148 -4.14 63.37 -14.21
CA PRO A 148 -2.84 64.05 -14.09
C PRO A 148 -2.54 64.47 -12.65
N GLU A 149 -1.28 64.47 -12.22
CA GLU A 149 -0.96 64.92 -10.85
C GLU A 149 -1.05 66.45 -10.75
N HIS A 150 -1.52 66.95 -9.60
CA HIS A 150 -1.72 68.37 -9.25
C HIS A 150 -3.01 69.02 -9.76
N GLU A 151 -3.82 68.34 -10.58
CA GLU A 151 -5.16 68.82 -10.96
C GLU A 151 -6.17 68.72 -9.81
N GLU A 152 -5.92 67.88 -8.80
CA GLU A 152 -6.84 67.70 -7.65
C GLU A 152 -6.95 68.90 -6.71
N GLY A 153 -6.03 69.88 -6.82
CA GLY A 153 -5.94 71.00 -5.88
C GLY A 153 -5.60 70.57 -4.44
N THR A 154 -6.18 71.26 -3.45
CA THR A 154 -5.93 71.00 -2.01
C THR A 154 -6.88 69.97 -1.41
N ASP A 155 -8.11 69.88 -1.90
CA ASP A 155 -9.12 68.90 -1.42
C ASP A 155 -9.51 67.92 -2.53
N MET A 156 -9.02 66.70 -2.38
CA MET A 156 -9.29 65.59 -3.30
C MET A 156 -10.74 65.11 -3.24
N GLN A 157 -11.45 65.30 -2.13
CA GLN A 157 -12.84 64.86 -2.01
C GLN A 157 -13.78 65.78 -2.82
N ALA A 158 -13.64 67.10 -2.66
CA ALA A 158 -14.36 68.08 -3.46
C ALA A 158 -14.06 67.95 -4.97
N PHE A 159 -12.79 67.73 -5.33
CA PHE A 159 -12.40 67.46 -6.72
C PHE A 159 -13.16 66.26 -7.29
N LEU A 160 -13.11 65.10 -6.62
CA LEU A 160 -13.78 63.88 -7.06
C LEU A 160 -15.31 64.02 -7.12
N GLY A 161 -15.93 64.68 -6.13
CA GLY A 161 -17.36 64.98 -6.15
C GLY A 161 -17.80 65.81 -7.36
N SER A 162 -16.91 66.67 -7.88
CA SER A 162 -17.18 67.49 -9.08
C SER A 162 -16.85 66.81 -10.41
N VAL A 163 -15.96 65.81 -10.41
CA VAL A 163 -15.43 65.14 -11.62
C VAL A 163 -16.16 63.84 -11.93
N LEU A 164 -16.50 63.04 -10.91
CA LEU A 164 -17.13 61.73 -11.12
C LEU A 164 -18.52 61.81 -11.77
N PRO A 165 -19.43 62.74 -11.41
CA PRO A 165 -20.70 62.90 -12.14
C PRO A 165 -20.48 63.24 -13.62
N LYS A 166 -19.55 64.16 -13.91
CA LYS A 166 -19.21 64.57 -15.28
C LYS A 166 -18.61 63.43 -16.12
N LEU A 167 -17.77 62.60 -15.51
CA LEU A 167 -17.09 61.50 -16.19
C LEU A 167 -18.00 60.29 -16.42
N THR A 168 -18.91 60.02 -15.48
CA THR A 168 -19.84 58.88 -15.55
C THR A 168 -21.15 59.21 -16.27
N SER A 169 -21.49 60.50 -16.40
CA SER A 169 -22.82 60.95 -16.85
C SER A 169 -23.97 60.39 -16.00
N LEU A 170 -23.70 60.15 -14.70
CA LEU A 170 -24.69 59.74 -13.71
C LEU A 170 -24.95 60.91 -12.75
N ASP A 171 -26.23 61.16 -12.48
CA ASP A 171 -26.68 62.00 -11.38
C ASP A 171 -26.72 61.14 -10.11
N PHE A 172 -25.98 61.56 -9.08
CA PHE A 172 -25.94 60.87 -7.78
C PHE A 172 -26.81 61.62 -6.78
N ASP A 173 -27.96 61.04 -6.42
CA ASP A 173 -28.83 61.52 -5.34
C ASP A 173 -29.00 60.40 -4.28
N PRO A 174 -28.48 60.56 -3.04
CA PRO A 174 -27.69 61.69 -2.55
C PRO A 174 -26.29 61.77 -3.22
N PRO A 175 -25.64 62.96 -3.18
CA PRO A 175 -24.32 63.17 -3.76
C PRO A 175 -23.26 62.22 -3.18
N LEU A 176 -22.22 61.94 -3.96
CA LEU A 176 -21.12 61.07 -3.56
C LEU A 176 -20.35 61.66 -2.38
N GLU A 177 -20.42 60.98 -1.23
CA GLU A 177 -19.65 61.30 -0.04
C GLU A 177 -18.45 60.37 0.09
N PHE A 178 -17.29 60.93 0.45
CA PHE A 178 -16.04 60.18 0.62
C PHE A 178 -15.61 60.17 2.09
N GLN A 179 -15.30 59.00 2.63
CA GLN A 179 -14.64 58.89 3.93
C GLN A 179 -13.17 59.32 3.85
N ARG A 180 -12.51 59.02 2.72
CA ARG A 180 -11.10 59.35 2.45
C ARG A 180 -10.81 59.31 0.95
N ALA A 181 -9.93 60.19 0.46
CA ALA A 181 -9.42 60.14 -0.92
C ALA A 181 -7.92 60.49 -0.91
N HIS A 182 -7.08 59.68 -1.55
CA HIS A 182 -5.63 59.91 -1.60
C HIS A 182 -4.95 59.22 -2.79
N ARG A 183 -3.83 59.79 -3.25
CA ARG A 183 -2.92 59.16 -4.22
C ARG A 183 -2.12 58.04 -3.53
N VAL A 184 -1.97 56.89 -4.19
CA VAL A 184 -1.27 55.71 -3.66
C VAL A 184 0.04 55.47 -4.41
N GLY A 185 1.10 55.20 -3.66
CA GLY A 185 2.45 54.94 -4.18
C GLY A 185 3.43 56.11 -3.97
N PRO A 186 4.75 55.86 -4.19
CA PRO A 186 5.81 56.82 -3.90
C PRO A 186 5.66 58.09 -4.74
N LYS A 187 5.75 59.27 -4.09
CA LYS A 187 5.62 60.58 -4.74
C LYS A 187 6.60 60.69 -5.91
N ARG A 188 6.08 60.98 -7.11
CA ARG A 188 6.88 61.17 -8.32
C ARG A 188 7.17 62.65 -8.51
N SER A 189 8.36 62.97 -9.00
CA SER A 189 8.82 64.35 -9.22
C SER A 189 8.69 64.81 -10.67
N ASP A 190 8.38 63.89 -11.59
CA ASP A 190 8.35 64.14 -13.02
C ASP A 190 6.96 63.84 -13.60
N THR A 191 6.40 64.86 -14.25
CA THR A 191 5.11 64.84 -14.96
C THR A 191 5.10 63.90 -16.16
N SER A 192 6.28 63.49 -16.69
CA SER A 192 6.38 62.53 -17.80
C SER A 192 5.99 61.09 -17.41
N LEU A 193 6.00 60.77 -16.11
CA LEU A 193 5.71 59.43 -15.60
C LEU A 193 4.20 59.22 -15.39
N ARG A 194 3.73 57.98 -15.60
CA ARG A 194 2.33 57.59 -15.35
C ARG A 194 1.86 58.07 -13.98
N SER A 195 0.79 58.86 -13.94
CA SER A 195 0.26 59.44 -12.71
C SER A 195 -0.14 58.37 -11.69
N ARG A 196 0.05 58.67 -10.41
CA ARG A 196 -0.27 57.74 -9.32
C ARG A 196 -1.78 57.45 -9.25
N PRO A 197 -2.20 56.19 -9.03
CA PRO A 197 -3.59 55.87 -8.78
C PRO A 197 -4.16 56.67 -7.60
N ILE A 198 -5.38 57.17 -7.73
CA ILE A 198 -6.16 57.64 -6.57
C ILE A 198 -6.96 56.45 -6.04
N ILE A 199 -6.97 56.25 -4.73
CA ILE A 199 -7.96 55.42 -4.05
C ILE A 199 -8.86 56.35 -3.23
N ALA A 200 -10.15 56.30 -3.51
CA ALA A 200 -11.17 56.99 -2.74
C ALA A 200 -12.14 55.97 -2.14
N CYS A 201 -12.43 56.11 -0.85
CA CYS A 201 -13.37 55.27 -0.12
C CYS A 201 -14.67 56.04 0.03
N LEU A 202 -15.74 55.52 -0.54
CA LEU A 202 -17.08 56.05 -0.37
C LEU A 202 -17.50 55.91 1.10
N LEU A 203 -18.27 56.88 1.61
CA LEU A 203 -18.87 56.77 2.94
C LEU A 203 -20.08 55.81 2.94
N ARG A 204 -20.70 55.61 1.77
CA ARG A 204 -21.85 54.74 1.54
C ARG A 204 -21.68 54.05 0.19
N HIS A 205 -21.92 52.75 0.11
CA HIS A 205 -21.75 51.97 -1.12
C HIS A 205 -23.07 51.69 -1.87
N ASN A 206 -24.19 52.22 -1.39
CA ASN A 206 -25.51 52.08 -1.99
C ASN A 206 -25.93 53.42 -2.60
N HIS A 207 -25.43 53.71 -3.79
CA HIS A 207 -26.00 54.69 -4.70
C HIS A 207 -26.62 53.88 -5.84
N ALA A 208 -27.94 53.85 -5.91
CA ALA A 208 -28.75 53.01 -6.80
C ALA A 208 -29.86 53.84 -7.44
#